data_AF-A0A842QZ56-F1
#
_entry.id   AF-A0A842QZ56-F1
#
_cell.length_a   1.000
_cell.length_b   1.000
_cell.length_c   1.000
_cell.angle_alpha   90.00
_cell.angle_beta   90.00
_cell.angle_gamma   90.00
#
_symmetry.space_group_name_H-M   'P 1'
#
loop_
_entity.id
_entity.type
_entity.pdbx_description
1 polymer ?
#
loop_
_entity_poly.entity_id
_entity_poly.type
_entity_poly.pdbx_seq_one_letter_code
_entity_poly.pdbx_strand_id
1 'polypeptide(L)'
;MFKKEAVQSFKQTIKLDKSCDLAYISLNKLYRDRKDYFKAMVVLADLVHENPTSPLLRQTVIEILESGLDVEIEEIFKIQPEILIELLQNAEDDDFKYKMTGLLKNISVERPELYSGKAFNIIRELAESSDNEIRSTAYVILVAAYEANPRTIETLGLDLIEKGLKDQHNYIQRSTGGLLKSMLDYFPNYLAGRDDLIIMALENPQTASTIMKVLPKCPKCRSIEDVYLQKINKGDKILRFYCEKCELGYFKSPGSNMVQEIEKSKKKFKGPIICPSCKGQFLKWIEEDAVYNCSVCSKYFTV
;
A
#
# COMPACT_ATOMS: atom_id res chain seq x y z
N MET A 1 -30.47 -38.18 17.84
CA MET A 1 -31.80 -37.52 17.93
C MET A 1 -31.67 -36.06 18.39
N PHE A 2 -30.97 -35.78 19.50
CA PHE A 2 -30.82 -34.45 20.12
C PHE A 2 -30.35 -33.29 19.23
N LYS A 3 -29.57 -33.53 18.17
CA LYS A 3 -29.04 -32.44 17.34
C LYS A 3 -30.15 -31.66 16.60
N LYS A 4 -31.23 -32.31 16.14
CA LYS A 4 -32.30 -31.63 15.38
C LYS A 4 -33.14 -30.69 16.26
N GLU A 5 -33.48 -31.14 17.46
CA GLU A 5 -34.18 -30.33 18.47
C GLU A 5 -33.33 -29.13 18.89
N ALA A 6 -32.03 -29.33 19.12
CA ALA A 6 -31.11 -28.23 19.46
C ALA A 6 -31.09 -27.11 18.39
N VAL A 7 -31.08 -27.47 17.10
CA VAL A 7 -31.15 -26.48 16.01
C VAL A 7 -32.44 -25.67 16.06
N GLN A 8 -33.58 -26.30 16.31
CA GLN A 8 -34.86 -25.60 16.40
C GLN A 8 -34.90 -24.69 17.63
N SER A 9 -34.40 -25.16 18.78
CA SER A 9 -34.32 -24.36 20.00
C SER A 9 -33.46 -23.11 19.79
N PHE A 10 -32.25 -23.23 19.23
CA PHE A 10 -31.41 -22.05 18.98
C PHE A 10 -32.02 -21.07 17.98
N LYS A 11 -32.66 -21.57 16.91
CA LYS A 11 -33.40 -20.70 15.98
C LYS A 11 -34.53 -19.95 16.67
N GLN A 12 -35.25 -20.60 17.59
CA GLN A 12 -36.30 -19.95 18.36
C GLN A 12 -35.73 -18.92 19.33
N THR A 13 -34.60 -19.22 19.99
CA THR A 13 -33.89 -18.26 20.84
C THR A 13 -33.49 -17.01 20.07
N ILE A 14 -32.86 -17.16 18.91
CA ILE A 14 -32.47 -16.04 18.03
C ILE A 14 -33.69 -15.20 17.63
N LYS A 15 -34.83 -15.85 17.36
CA LYS A 15 -36.07 -15.15 17.01
C LYS A 15 -36.64 -14.33 18.18
N LEU A 16 -36.46 -14.81 19.41
CA LEU A 16 -36.95 -14.14 20.63
C LEU A 16 -35.99 -13.03 21.08
N ASP A 17 -34.69 -13.27 20.97
CA ASP A 17 -33.62 -12.37 21.34
C ASP A 17 -32.51 -12.42 20.28
N LYS A 18 -32.50 -11.40 19.42
CA LYS A 18 -31.50 -11.23 18.35
C LYS A 18 -30.12 -10.86 18.86
N SER A 19 -30.00 -10.44 20.12
CA SER A 19 -28.71 -10.10 20.74
C SER A 19 -28.03 -11.29 21.43
N CYS A 20 -28.68 -12.48 21.41
CA CYS A 20 -28.16 -13.67 22.07
C CYS A 20 -27.03 -14.33 21.25
N ASP A 21 -25.82 -13.79 21.35
CA ASP A 21 -24.61 -14.29 20.65
C ASP A 21 -24.38 -15.80 20.83
N LEU A 22 -24.62 -16.29 22.06
CA LEU A 22 -24.47 -17.70 22.40
C LEU A 22 -25.37 -18.60 21.55
N ALA A 23 -26.58 -18.15 21.20
CA ALA A 23 -27.50 -18.93 20.37
C ALA A 23 -27.00 -19.01 18.92
N TYR A 24 -26.50 -17.90 18.36
CA TYR A 24 -25.88 -17.89 17.04
C TYR A 24 -24.65 -18.79 16.99
N ILE A 25 -23.74 -18.68 17.95
CA ILE A 25 -22.49 -19.44 17.96
C ILE A 25 -22.75 -20.92 18.17
N SER A 26 -23.66 -21.27 19.08
CA SER A 26 -24.05 -22.67 19.28
C SER A 26 -24.69 -23.26 18.03
N LEU A 27 -25.49 -22.46 17.30
CA LEU A 27 -26.09 -22.87 16.04
C LEU A 27 -25.06 -23.00 14.92
N ASN A 28 -24.12 -22.04 14.79
CA ASN A 28 -22.98 -22.10 13.87
C ASN A 28 -22.16 -23.37 14.10
N LYS A 29 -21.76 -23.62 15.34
CA LYS A 29 -21.00 -24.82 15.73
C LYS A 29 -21.76 -26.10 15.38
N LEU A 30 -23.06 -26.17 15.66
CA LEU A 30 -23.88 -27.33 15.29
C LEU A 30 -23.95 -27.56 13.77
N TYR A 31 -23.94 -26.50 12.97
CA TYR A 31 -23.88 -26.61 11.51
C TYR A 31 -22.48 -27.04 11.03
N ARG A 32 -21.40 -26.50 11.62
CA ARG A 32 -20.01 -26.94 11.35
C ARG A 32 -19.78 -28.40 11.71
N ASP A 33 -20.27 -28.86 12.86
CA ASP A 33 -20.20 -30.26 13.30
C ASP A 33 -20.91 -31.23 12.34
N ARG A 34 -21.84 -30.71 11.53
CA ARG A 34 -22.55 -31.46 10.48
C ARG A 34 -21.94 -31.28 9.11
N LYS A 35 -20.87 -30.49 8.99
CA LYS A 35 -20.24 -30.08 7.74
C LYS A 35 -21.21 -29.30 6.81
N ASP A 36 -22.25 -28.71 7.39
CA ASP A 36 -23.17 -27.82 6.68
C ASP A 36 -22.62 -26.39 6.77
N TYR A 37 -21.46 -26.18 6.17
CA TYR A 37 -20.69 -24.94 6.32
C TYR A 37 -21.47 -23.74 5.80
N PHE A 38 -22.21 -23.88 4.70
CA PHE A 38 -23.04 -22.80 4.17
C PHE A 38 -24.02 -22.27 5.22
N LYS A 39 -24.75 -23.15 5.92
CA LYS A 39 -25.67 -22.70 6.98
C LYS A 39 -24.94 -22.16 8.21
N ALA A 40 -23.80 -22.74 8.57
CA ALA A 40 -22.98 -22.19 9.65
C ALA A 40 -22.59 -20.73 9.35
N MET A 41 -22.18 -20.49 8.11
CA MET A 41 -21.71 -19.20 7.64
C MET A 41 -22.81 -18.16 7.54
N VAL A 42 -24.01 -18.52 7.07
CA VAL A 42 -25.18 -17.64 7.12
C VAL A 42 -25.49 -17.21 8.56
N VAL A 43 -25.44 -18.14 9.52
CA VAL A 43 -25.69 -17.82 10.94
C VAL A 43 -24.60 -16.89 11.52
N LEU A 44 -23.34 -17.07 11.11
CA LEU A 44 -22.26 -16.20 11.55
C LEU A 44 -22.39 -14.80 10.97
N ALA A 45 -22.81 -14.70 9.70
CA ALA A 45 -23.08 -13.44 9.04
C ALA A 45 -24.23 -12.67 9.71
N ASP A 46 -25.33 -13.36 10.04
CA ASP A 46 -26.44 -12.79 10.80
C ASP A 46 -25.96 -12.26 12.16
N LEU A 47 -25.09 -13.00 12.86
CA LEU A 47 -24.53 -12.54 14.14
C LEU A 47 -23.67 -11.28 13.98
N VAL A 48 -22.85 -11.19 12.94
CA VAL A 48 -22.02 -9.98 12.74
C VAL A 48 -22.91 -8.77 12.50
N HIS A 49 -23.99 -8.93 11.72
CA HIS A 49 -24.90 -7.83 11.44
C HIS A 49 -25.66 -7.37 12.69
N GLU A 50 -26.09 -8.29 13.55
CA GLU A 50 -26.87 -7.96 14.74
C GLU A 50 -26.00 -7.55 15.93
N ASN A 51 -24.80 -8.13 16.08
CA ASN A 51 -23.85 -7.80 17.15
C ASN A 51 -22.37 -7.91 16.69
N PRO A 52 -21.87 -6.89 15.96
CA PRO A 52 -20.51 -6.90 15.43
C PRO A 52 -19.42 -6.82 16.49
N THR A 53 -19.76 -6.31 17.68
CA THR A 53 -18.82 -6.12 18.79
C THR A 53 -18.71 -7.34 19.71
N SER A 54 -19.47 -8.41 19.43
CA SER A 54 -19.52 -9.60 20.26
C SER A 54 -18.11 -10.20 20.47
N PRO A 55 -17.63 -10.34 21.72
CA PRO A 55 -16.38 -11.04 21.99
C PRO A 55 -16.42 -12.50 21.54
N LEU A 56 -17.59 -13.14 21.65
CA LEU A 56 -17.76 -14.53 21.27
C LEU A 56 -17.74 -14.71 19.74
N LEU A 57 -18.24 -13.73 18.98
CA LEU A 57 -18.09 -13.70 17.53
C LEU A 57 -16.61 -13.67 17.14
N ARG A 58 -15.83 -12.74 17.73
CA ARG A 58 -14.39 -12.62 17.48
C ARG A 58 -13.66 -13.92 17.76
N GLN A 59 -13.89 -14.52 18.93
CA GLN A 59 -13.31 -15.82 19.27
C GLN A 59 -13.68 -16.91 18.26
N THR A 60 -14.95 -16.97 17.85
CA THR A 60 -15.42 -17.96 16.87
C THR A 60 -14.74 -17.80 15.52
N VAL A 61 -14.55 -16.56 15.05
CA VAL A 61 -13.83 -16.27 13.81
C VAL A 61 -12.36 -16.73 13.91
N ILE A 62 -11.68 -16.43 15.01
CA ILE A 62 -10.30 -16.89 15.25
C ILE A 62 -10.21 -18.42 15.22
N GLU A 63 -11.11 -19.12 15.93
CA GLU A 63 -11.16 -20.58 15.95
C GLU A 63 -11.37 -21.20 14.55
N ILE A 64 -12.17 -20.54 13.70
CA ILE A 64 -12.37 -21.01 12.32
C ILE A 64 -11.09 -20.80 11.50
N LEU A 65 -10.46 -19.63 11.58
CA LEU A 65 -9.21 -19.34 10.87
C LEU A 65 -8.08 -20.30 11.28
N GLU A 66 -7.97 -20.60 12.56
CA GLU A 66 -6.96 -21.53 13.09
C GLU A 66 -7.26 -23.00 12.75
N SER A 67 -8.51 -23.34 12.45
CA SER A 67 -8.90 -24.69 12.05
C SER A 67 -8.54 -25.05 10.60
N GLY A 68 -7.96 -24.12 9.83
CA GLY A 68 -7.66 -24.31 8.40
C GLY A 68 -8.91 -24.35 7.52
N LEU A 69 -10.00 -23.74 8.00
CA LEU A 69 -11.23 -23.47 7.25
C LEU A 69 -11.27 -22.00 6.79
N ASP A 70 -10.10 -21.47 6.45
CA ASP A 70 -9.85 -20.11 5.99
C ASP A 70 -10.57 -19.83 4.67
N VAL A 71 -10.55 -20.80 3.75
CA VAL A 71 -11.28 -20.71 2.46
C VAL A 71 -12.77 -20.44 2.66
N GLU A 72 -13.40 -21.11 3.64
CA GLU A 72 -14.83 -20.93 3.90
C GLU A 72 -15.17 -19.55 4.46
N ILE A 73 -14.30 -18.95 5.27
CA ILE A 73 -14.50 -17.59 5.78
C ILE A 73 -14.25 -16.55 4.68
N GLU A 74 -13.22 -16.76 3.86
CA GLU A 74 -12.94 -15.86 2.74
C GLU A 74 -14.14 -15.77 1.81
N GLU A 75 -14.77 -16.89 1.45
CA GLU A 75 -15.97 -16.90 0.61
C GLU A 75 -17.15 -16.11 1.21
N ILE A 76 -17.33 -16.12 2.53
CA ILE A 76 -18.34 -15.27 3.18
C ILE A 76 -18.02 -13.81 2.99
N PHE A 77 -16.80 -13.42 3.33
CA PHE A 77 -16.39 -12.02 3.26
C PHE A 77 -16.29 -11.53 1.81
N LYS A 78 -16.12 -12.43 0.83
CA LYS A 78 -16.33 -12.08 -0.59
C LYS A 78 -17.79 -11.73 -0.87
N ILE A 79 -18.73 -12.54 -0.39
CA ILE A 79 -20.17 -12.32 -0.61
C ILE A 79 -20.65 -11.07 0.16
N GLN A 80 -20.20 -10.90 1.40
CA GLN A 80 -20.62 -9.83 2.33
C GLN A 80 -19.39 -9.17 2.98
N PRO A 81 -18.63 -8.36 2.23
CA PRO A 81 -17.41 -7.75 2.73
C PRO A 81 -17.65 -6.70 3.82
N GLU A 82 -18.86 -6.16 3.94
CA GLU A 82 -19.25 -5.22 4.99
C GLU A 82 -19.02 -5.81 6.39
N ILE A 83 -19.19 -7.13 6.53
CA ILE A 83 -18.93 -7.90 7.76
C ILE A 83 -17.46 -7.79 8.16
N LEU A 84 -16.56 -8.01 7.20
CA LEU A 84 -15.11 -7.92 7.42
C LEU A 84 -14.71 -6.51 7.85
N ILE A 85 -15.27 -5.50 7.19
CA ILE A 85 -15.06 -4.09 7.51
C ILE A 85 -15.55 -3.77 8.92
N GLU A 86 -16.70 -4.31 9.33
CA GLU A 86 -17.25 -4.08 10.66
C GLU A 86 -16.44 -4.79 11.76
N LEU A 87 -15.96 -6.00 11.51
CA LEU A 87 -15.05 -6.72 12.40
C LEU A 87 -13.73 -5.97 12.57
N LEU A 88 -13.15 -5.44 11.50
CA LEU A 88 -11.91 -4.65 11.54
C LEU A 88 -12.09 -3.34 12.30
N GLN A 89 -13.21 -2.65 12.10
CA GLN A 89 -13.48 -1.38 12.79
C GLN A 89 -13.56 -1.54 14.31
N ASN A 90 -14.06 -2.69 14.77
CA ASN A 90 -14.24 -3.00 16.18
C ASN A 90 -13.13 -3.91 16.74
N ALA A 91 -12.04 -4.10 16.00
CA ALA A 91 -10.93 -4.91 16.44
C ALA A 91 -10.08 -4.13 17.47
N GLU A 92 -9.84 -4.72 18.64
CA GLU A 92 -9.04 -4.10 19.70
C GLU A 92 -7.62 -4.67 19.72
N ASP A 93 -7.46 -5.99 19.53
CA ASP A 93 -6.17 -6.67 19.57
C ASP A 93 -5.48 -6.76 18.20
N ASP A 94 -4.15 -6.68 18.21
CA ASP A 94 -3.36 -6.62 16.99
C ASP A 94 -3.29 -7.97 16.25
N ASP A 95 -3.38 -9.11 16.94
CA ASP A 95 -3.39 -10.44 16.30
C ASP A 95 -4.64 -10.63 15.43
N PHE A 96 -5.81 -10.28 15.97
CA PHE A 96 -7.05 -10.29 15.23
C PHE A 96 -7.02 -9.28 14.08
N LYS A 97 -6.56 -8.04 14.32
CA LYS A 97 -6.41 -7.05 13.23
C LYS A 97 -5.51 -7.57 12.13
N TYR A 98 -4.38 -8.19 12.46
CA TYR A 98 -3.46 -8.76 11.48
C TYR A 98 -4.13 -9.83 10.62
N LYS A 99 -4.77 -10.82 11.27
CA LYS A 99 -5.52 -11.89 10.58
C LYS A 99 -6.60 -11.33 9.65
N MET A 100 -7.41 -10.39 10.16
CA MET A 100 -8.48 -9.78 9.38
C MET A 100 -7.95 -8.90 8.24
N THR A 101 -6.83 -8.20 8.44
CA THR A 101 -6.18 -7.39 7.38
C THR A 101 -5.63 -8.29 6.27
N GLY A 102 -5.11 -9.47 6.61
CA GLY A 102 -4.71 -10.49 5.64
C GLY A 102 -5.87 -10.96 4.76
N LEU A 103 -7.03 -11.23 5.36
CA LEU A 103 -8.25 -11.59 4.62
C LEU A 103 -8.71 -10.44 3.72
N LEU A 104 -8.69 -9.20 4.23
CA LEU A 104 -9.03 -8.02 3.45
C LEU A 104 -8.13 -7.88 2.24
N LYS A 105 -6.82 -8.13 2.38
CA LYS A 105 -5.90 -8.16 1.25
C LYS A 105 -6.34 -9.17 0.19
N ASN A 106 -6.63 -10.41 0.57
CA ASN A 106 -7.01 -11.47 -0.37
C ASN A 106 -8.31 -11.13 -1.10
N ILE A 107 -9.32 -10.65 -0.37
CA ILE A 107 -10.64 -10.34 -0.92
C ILE A 107 -10.62 -9.09 -1.80
N SER A 108 -9.81 -8.10 -1.42
CA SER A 108 -9.77 -6.82 -2.13
C SER A 108 -9.36 -6.97 -3.60
N VAL A 109 -8.51 -7.95 -3.92
CA VAL A 109 -8.10 -8.27 -5.30
C VAL A 109 -9.30 -8.66 -6.17
N GLU A 110 -10.27 -9.37 -5.59
CA GLU A 110 -11.47 -9.85 -6.28
C GLU A 110 -12.66 -8.87 -6.19
N ARG A 111 -12.60 -7.90 -5.26
CA ARG A 111 -13.70 -6.97 -4.95
C ARG A 111 -13.21 -5.51 -4.96
N PRO A 112 -12.90 -4.92 -6.14
CA PRO A 112 -12.36 -3.57 -6.25
C PRO A 112 -13.24 -2.46 -5.66
N GLU A 113 -14.54 -2.69 -5.50
CA GLU A 113 -15.46 -1.78 -4.84
C GLU A 113 -15.10 -1.49 -3.37
N LEU A 114 -14.38 -2.41 -2.72
CA LEU A 114 -13.86 -2.25 -1.35
C LEU A 114 -12.76 -1.19 -1.22
N TYR A 115 -12.25 -0.71 -2.34
CA TYR A 115 -11.28 0.38 -2.33
C TYR A 115 -11.92 1.76 -2.16
N SER A 116 -13.20 1.82 -1.81
CA SER A 116 -13.93 3.07 -1.63
C SER A 116 -14.71 3.11 -0.29
N GLY A 117 -15.13 4.31 0.11
CA GLY A 117 -16.01 4.51 1.26
C GLY A 117 -15.41 4.03 2.59
N LYS A 118 -16.22 3.28 3.36
CA LYS A 118 -15.88 2.84 4.72
C LYS A 118 -14.65 1.92 4.75
N ALA A 119 -14.57 0.99 3.81
CA ALA A 119 -13.46 0.04 3.70
C ALA A 119 -12.11 0.73 3.48
N PHE A 120 -12.08 1.74 2.60
CA PHE A 120 -10.89 2.54 2.36
C PHE A 120 -10.42 3.30 3.61
N ASN A 121 -11.34 3.87 4.39
CA ASN A 121 -10.99 4.57 5.63
C ASN A 121 -10.33 3.63 6.64
N ILE A 122 -10.82 2.39 6.76
CA ILE A 122 -10.20 1.37 7.62
C ILE A 122 -8.80 1.03 7.11
N ILE A 123 -8.60 0.82 5.80
CA ILE A 123 -7.27 0.55 5.24
C ILE A 123 -6.31 1.70 5.57
N ARG A 124 -6.78 2.94 5.52
CA ARG A 124 -5.98 4.12 5.91
C ARG A 124 -5.60 4.09 7.40
N GLU A 125 -6.54 3.78 8.28
CA GLU A 125 -6.27 3.64 9.72
C GLU A 125 -5.26 2.51 9.99
N LEU A 126 -5.39 1.38 9.30
CA LEU A 126 -4.42 0.27 9.39
C LEU A 126 -3.03 0.68 8.86
N ALA A 127 -2.96 1.54 7.84
CA ALA A 127 -1.71 2.11 7.34
C ALA A 127 -1.03 3.09 8.32
N GLU A 128 -1.69 3.44 9.43
CA GLU A 128 -1.15 4.21 10.55
C GLU A 128 -0.92 3.37 11.81
N SER A 129 -1.19 2.05 11.74
CA SER A 129 -1.00 1.13 12.87
C SER A 129 0.43 1.19 13.40
N SER A 130 0.62 1.07 14.72
CA SER A 130 1.95 0.91 15.31
C SER A 130 2.60 -0.42 14.95
N ASP A 131 1.80 -1.44 14.64
CA ASP A 131 2.28 -2.75 14.22
C ASP A 131 2.78 -2.71 12.77
N ASN A 132 4.04 -3.14 12.57
CA ASN A 132 4.68 -3.09 11.26
C ASN A 132 4.05 -4.04 10.24
N GLU A 133 3.55 -5.21 10.68
CA GLU A 133 2.96 -6.21 9.79
C GLU A 133 1.56 -5.75 9.32
N ILE A 134 0.72 -5.25 10.22
CA ILE A 134 -0.57 -4.63 9.88
C ILE A 134 -0.33 -3.47 8.91
N ARG A 135 0.56 -2.55 9.27
CA ARG A 135 0.85 -1.37 8.48
C ARG A 135 1.37 -1.75 7.10
N SER A 136 2.31 -2.69 7.01
CA SER A 136 2.83 -3.17 5.73
C SER A 136 1.77 -3.83 4.85
N THR A 137 0.88 -4.63 5.43
CA THR A 137 -0.23 -5.27 4.71
C THR A 137 -1.19 -4.22 4.17
N ALA A 138 -1.50 -3.18 4.96
CA ALA A 138 -2.33 -2.06 4.51
C ALA A 138 -1.73 -1.33 3.30
N TYR A 139 -0.41 -1.06 3.28
CA TYR A 139 0.23 -0.47 2.09
C TYR A 139 0.16 -1.38 0.86
N VAL A 140 0.24 -2.70 1.02
CA VAL A 140 0.03 -3.65 -0.09
C VAL A 140 -1.40 -3.56 -0.62
N ILE A 141 -2.39 -3.46 0.25
CA ILE A 141 -3.80 -3.28 -0.13
C ILE A 141 -3.98 -1.95 -0.89
N LEU A 142 -3.36 -0.87 -0.43
CA LEU A 142 -3.41 0.43 -1.09
C LEU A 142 -2.79 0.41 -2.50
N VAL A 143 -1.71 -0.34 -2.70
CA VAL A 143 -1.14 -0.54 -4.05
C VAL A 143 -2.13 -1.27 -4.96
N ALA A 144 -2.70 -2.39 -4.49
CA ALA A 144 -3.70 -3.14 -5.27
C ALA A 144 -4.94 -2.29 -5.57
N ALA A 145 -5.38 -1.50 -4.58
CA ALA A 145 -6.46 -0.54 -4.70
C ALA A 145 -6.21 0.47 -5.82
N TYR A 146 -5.00 1.01 -5.86
CA TYR A 146 -4.57 1.95 -6.88
C TYR A 146 -4.62 1.32 -8.27
N GLU A 147 -4.04 0.14 -8.41
CA GLU A 147 -3.93 -0.54 -9.70
C GLU A 147 -5.30 -0.95 -10.25
N ALA A 148 -6.23 -1.31 -9.38
CA ALA A 148 -7.60 -1.68 -9.76
C ALA A 148 -8.46 -0.45 -10.09
N ASN A 149 -8.36 0.63 -9.32
CA ASN A 149 -9.11 1.86 -9.57
C ASN A 149 -8.31 3.13 -9.22
N PRO A 150 -7.48 3.60 -10.18
CA PRO A 150 -6.59 4.73 -9.96
C PRO A 150 -7.31 6.03 -9.53
N ARG A 151 -8.57 6.22 -9.92
CA ARG A 151 -9.35 7.45 -9.63
C ARG A 151 -9.73 7.58 -8.15
N THR A 152 -9.79 6.48 -7.41
CA THR A 152 -10.21 6.51 -5.99
C THR A 152 -9.11 7.03 -5.06
N ILE A 153 -7.84 6.97 -5.50
CA ILE A 153 -6.67 7.37 -4.70
C ILE A 153 -6.12 8.75 -5.08
N GLU A 154 -6.58 9.30 -6.20
CA GLU A 154 -6.70 10.75 -6.37
C GLU A 154 -7.33 11.33 -5.08
N THR A 155 -7.13 12.55 -4.64
CA THR A 155 -7.61 13.11 -3.34
C THR A 155 -7.14 12.49 -2.01
N LEU A 156 -6.91 11.18 -1.87
CA LEU A 156 -6.71 10.53 -0.55
C LEU A 156 -5.36 9.82 -0.33
N GLY A 157 -4.56 9.58 -1.37
CA GLY A 157 -3.32 8.79 -1.26
C GLY A 157 -2.03 9.56 -1.00
N LEU A 158 -2.00 10.88 -1.22
CA LEU A 158 -0.74 11.63 -1.24
C LEU A 158 -0.10 11.77 0.15
N ASP A 159 -0.89 11.91 1.21
CA ASP A 159 -0.37 11.96 2.59
C ASP A 159 0.16 10.59 3.04
N LEU A 160 -0.51 9.50 2.64
CA LEU A 160 -0.05 8.14 2.88
C LEU A 160 1.26 7.84 2.15
N ILE A 161 1.45 8.34 0.93
CA ILE A 161 2.73 8.20 0.22
C ILE A 161 3.83 8.92 0.98
N GLU A 162 3.57 10.15 1.41
CA GLU A 162 4.55 10.90 2.17
C GLU A 162 4.93 10.18 3.47
N LYS A 163 3.94 9.67 4.22
CA LYS A 163 4.14 8.89 5.45
C LYS A 163 4.93 7.60 5.16
N GLY A 164 4.53 6.84 4.14
CA GLY A 164 5.15 5.57 3.79
C GLY A 164 6.58 5.70 3.29
N LEU A 165 6.90 6.78 2.57
CA LEU A 165 8.28 7.10 2.16
C LEU A 165 9.17 7.48 3.36
N LYS A 166 8.59 8.09 4.40
CA LYS A 166 9.25 8.47 5.66
C LYS A 166 9.22 7.37 6.72
N ASP A 167 8.53 6.26 6.48
CA ASP A 167 8.39 5.17 7.45
C ASP A 167 9.76 4.58 7.81
N GLN A 168 9.94 4.11 9.04
CA GLN A 168 11.22 3.50 9.46
C GLN A 168 11.41 2.10 8.89
N HIS A 169 10.34 1.44 8.45
CA HIS A 169 10.38 0.05 7.98
C HIS A 169 10.63 -0.04 6.47
N ASN A 170 11.75 -0.63 6.09
CA ASN A 170 12.18 -0.76 4.69
C ASN A 170 11.13 -1.36 3.75
N TYR A 171 10.34 -2.34 4.23
CA TYR A 171 9.30 -2.96 3.40
C TYR A 171 8.14 -1.99 3.08
N ILE A 172 7.78 -1.13 4.04
CA ILE A 172 6.74 -0.11 3.84
C ILE A 172 7.24 0.91 2.82
N GLN A 173 8.49 1.36 2.97
CA GLN A 173 9.12 2.26 2.00
C GLN A 173 9.08 1.67 0.59
N ARG A 174 9.52 0.41 0.40
CA ARG A 174 9.47 -0.27 -0.91
C ARG A 174 8.07 -0.34 -1.50
N SER A 175 7.09 -0.75 -0.70
CA SER A 175 5.69 -0.87 -1.11
C SER A 175 5.13 0.49 -1.53
N THR A 176 5.47 1.54 -0.78
CA THR A 176 5.13 2.93 -1.08
C THR A 176 5.78 3.42 -2.38
N GLY A 177 7.04 3.05 -2.63
CA GLY A 177 7.70 3.33 -3.91
C GLY A 177 7.01 2.63 -5.08
N GLY A 178 6.46 1.42 -4.86
CA GLY A 178 5.59 0.73 -5.83
C GLY A 178 4.30 1.51 -6.12
N LEU A 179 3.61 1.99 -5.07
CA LEU A 179 2.42 2.83 -5.22
C LEU A 179 2.74 4.11 -6.03
N LEU A 180 3.79 4.83 -5.65
CA LEU A 180 4.21 6.06 -6.33
C LEU A 180 4.59 5.80 -7.79
N LYS A 181 5.23 4.66 -8.07
CA LYS A 181 5.51 4.21 -9.44
C LYS A 181 4.23 4.02 -10.23
N SER A 182 3.26 3.28 -9.71
CA SER A 182 1.96 3.06 -10.39
C SER A 182 1.25 4.40 -10.62
N MET A 183 1.33 5.34 -9.69
CA MET A 183 0.80 6.69 -9.89
C MET A 183 1.46 7.46 -11.04
N LEU A 184 2.78 7.40 -11.14
CA LEU A 184 3.53 8.02 -12.23
C LEU A 184 3.17 7.41 -13.59
N ASP A 185 2.93 6.10 -13.63
CA ASP A 185 2.57 5.36 -14.86
C ASP A 185 1.17 5.75 -15.36
N TYR A 186 0.17 5.81 -14.47
CA TYR A 186 -1.23 6.04 -14.86
C TYR A 186 -1.62 7.53 -14.90
N PHE A 187 -1.14 8.35 -13.96
CA PHE A 187 -1.49 9.77 -13.85
C PHE A 187 -0.27 10.64 -13.58
N PRO A 188 0.63 10.82 -14.56
CA PRO A 188 1.82 11.65 -14.39
C PRO A 188 1.51 13.12 -14.07
N ASN A 189 0.31 13.60 -14.44
CA ASN A 189 -0.14 14.96 -14.12
C ASN A 189 -0.70 15.09 -12.70
N TYR A 190 -1.00 13.98 -12.02
CA TYR A 190 -1.56 14.03 -10.67
C TYR A 190 -0.51 14.36 -9.61
N LEU A 191 0.75 14.05 -9.90
CA LEU A 191 1.89 14.50 -9.09
C LEU A 191 2.34 15.92 -9.46
N ALA A 192 1.53 16.68 -10.22
CA ALA A 192 1.81 18.07 -10.52
C ALA A 192 2.04 18.89 -9.24
N GLY A 193 3.21 19.49 -9.12
CA GLY A 193 3.60 20.24 -7.92
C GLY A 193 3.96 19.39 -6.69
N ARG A 194 4.02 18.05 -6.82
CA ARG A 194 4.51 17.12 -5.78
C ARG A 194 5.89 16.54 -6.10
N ASP A 195 6.78 17.40 -6.62
CA ASP A 195 8.19 17.07 -6.84
C ASP A 195 8.83 16.54 -5.56
N ASP A 196 8.45 17.08 -4.40
CA ASP A 196 8.93 16.66 -3.08
C ASP A 196 8.83 15.15 -2.85
N LEU A 197 7.74 14.51 -3.26
CA LEU A 197 7.53 13.05 -3.10
C LEU A 197 8.43 12.24 -4.02
N ILE A 198 8.59 12.67 -5.27
CA ILE A 198 9.46 11.99 -6.24
C ILE A 198 10.91 12.11 -5.77
N ILE A 199 11.32 13.29 -5.30
CA ILE A 199 12.65 13.55 -4.75
C ILE A 199 12.89 12.66 -3.53
N MET A 200 11.96 12.64 -2.58
CA MET A 200 12.04 11.80 -1.39
C MET A 200 12.20 10.32 -1.73
N ALA A 201 11.45 9.83 -2.73
CA ALA A 201 11.53 8.46 -3.18
C ALA A 201 12.83 8.15 -3.95
N LEU A 202 13.48 9.13 -4.58
CA LEU A 202 14.78 8.97 -5.21
C LEU A 202 15.94 9.03 -4.21
N GLU A 203 15.78 9.80 -3.13
CA GLU A 203 16.77 9.89 -2.05
C GLU A 203 16.76 8.64 -1.16
N ASN A 204 15.65 7.91 -1.12
CA ASN A 204 15.53 6.66 -0.38
C ASN A 204 16.04 5.46 -1.22
N PRO A 205 17.09 4.74 -0.78
CA PRO A 205 17.65 3.59 -1.49
C PRO A 205 16.65 2.46 -1.76
N GLN A 206 15.64 2.29 -0.89
CA GLN A 206 14.63 1.25 -1.02
C GLN A 206 13.67 1.51 -2.20
N THR A 207 13.47 2.77 -2.57
CA THR A 207 12.49 3.18 -3.58
C THR A 207 13.13 3.69 -4.87
N ALA A 208 14.36 4.20 -4.82
CA ALA A 208 15.02 4.84 -5.95
C ALA A 208 15.03 3.97 -7.22
N SER A 209 15.41 2.70 -7.11
CA SER A 209 15.45 1.77 -8.25
C SER A 209 14.08 1.52 -8.90
N THR A 210 13.01 1.58 -8.11
CA THR A 210 11.63 1.40 -8.57
C THR A 210 11.15 2.63 -9.31
N ILE A 211 11.39 3.83 -8.74
CA ILE A 211 10.98 5.10 -9.33
C ILE A 211 11.75 5.41 -10.62
N MET A 212 13.06 5.16 -10.66
CA MET A 212 13.88 5.40 -11.86
C MET A 212 13.37 4.69 -13.12
N LYS A 213 12.63 3.59 -12.99
CA LYS A 213 12.08 2.84 -14.14
C LYS A 213 10.95 3.56 -14.87
N VAL A 214 10.25 4.48 -14.21
CA VAL A 214 9.06 5.17 -14.74
C VAL A 214 9.28 6.66 -14.97
N LEU A 215 10.46 7.15 -14.62
CA LEU A 215 10.86 8.50 -14.98
C LEU A 215 10.95 8.65 -16.51
N PRO A 216 10.64 9.85 -17.03
CA PRO A 216 10.66 10.11 -18.47
C PRO A 216 12.02 9.72 -19.07
N LYS A 217 11.98 9.13 -20.26
CA LYS A 217 13.17 8.83 -21.05
C LYS A 217 13.47 9.99 -21.99
N CYS A 218 14.71 10.02 -22.48
CA CYS A 218 15.16 11.12 -23.32
C CYS A 218 14.26 11.29 -24.53
N PRO A 219 13.70 12.50 -24.78
CA PRO A 219 12.80 12.73 -25.91
C PRO A 219 13.51 12.48 -27.24
N LYS A 220 14.84 12.66 -27.29
CA LYS A 220 15.65 12.54 -28.50
C LYS A 220 16.15 11.12 -28.78
N CYS A 221 16.70 10.43 -27.77
CA CYS A 221 17.34 9.13 -27.97
C CYS A 221 16.72 7.97 -27.16
N ARG A 222 15.66 8.22 -26.37
CA ARG A 222 14.92 7.25 -25.56
C ARG A 222 15.77 6.40 -24.61
N SER A 223 17.03 6.79 -24.34
CA SER A 223 17.86 6.10 -23.35
C SER A 223 17.38 6.40 -21.94
N ILE A 224 17.63 5.47 -21.03
CA ILE A 224 17.52 5.69 -19.59
C ILE A 224 18.52 6.79 -19.22
N GLU A 225 18.10 7.66 -18.31
CA GLU A 225 18.76 8.93 -18.03
C GLU A 225 19.40 8.92 -16.67
N ASP A 226 20.40 9.78 -16.51
CA ASP A 226 20.84 10.16 -15.19
C ASP A 226 19.89 11.24 -14.67
N VAL A 227 19.35 11.00 -13.47
CA VAL A 227 18.43 11.91 -12.78
C VAL A 227 19.24 12.72 -11.79
N TYR A 228 19.18 14.04 -11.92
CA TYR A 228 19.90 14.99 -11.09
C TYR A 228 18.93 15.78 -10.23
N LEU A 229 19.14 15.72 -8.93
CA LEU A 229 18.49 16.61 -7.97
C LEU A 229 19.33 17.86 -7.84
N GLN A 230 18.77 19.02 -8.17
CA GLN A 230 19.44 20.30 -7.98
C GLN A 230 18.75 21.09 -6.85
N LYS A 231 19.48 21.46 -5.79
CA LYS A 231 19.01 22.53 -4.88
C LYS A 231 18.98 23.84 -5.62
N ILE A 232 17.94 24.61 -5.38
CA ILE A 232 17.90 26.04 -5.63
C ILE A 232 18.05 26.75 -4.26
N ASN A 233 18.44 28.02 -4.29
CA ASN A 233 18.53 28.89 -3.12
C ASN A 233 17.31 28.73 -2.19
N LYS A 234 17.55 28.74 -0.87
CA LYS A 234 16.56 28.54 0.22
C LYS A 234 16.07 27.10 0.47
N GLY A 235 16.68 26.09 -0.15
CA GLY A 235 16.44 24.69 0.23
C GLY A 235 15.46 23.93 -0.64
N ASP A 236 14.82 24.61 -1.59
CA ASP A 236 13.97 23.99 -2.59
C ASP A 236 14.80 23.09 -3.51
N LYS A 237 14.29 21.90 -3.84
CA LYS A 237 14.94 20.95 -4.76
C LYS A 237 14.11 20.83 -6.04
N ILE A 238 14.76 20.86 -7.20
CA ILE A 238 14.14 20.58 -8.50
C ILE A 238 14.72 19.32 -9.14
N LEU A 239 13.86 18.58 -9.83
CA LEU A 239 14.20 17.37 -10.59
C LEU A 239 14.66 17.71 -12.00
N ARG A 240 15.96 17.61 -12.28
CA ARG A 240 16.49 17.75 -13.63
C ARG A 240 16.86 16.39 -14.21
N PHE A 241 16.55 16.21 -15.48
CA PHE A 241 16.91 15.05 -16.25
C PHE A 241 18.06 15.41 -17.17
N TYR A 242 19.07 14.56 -17.26
CA TYR A 242 20.12 14.75 -18.25
C TYR A 242 20.45 13.43 -18.95
N CYS A 243 20.49 13.54 -20.27
CA CYS A 243 20.81 12.42 -21.13
C CYS A 243 22.26 12.54 -21.61
N GLU A 244 23.12 11.64 -21.13
CA GLU A 244 24.54 11.62 -21.54
C GLU A 244 24.73 11.41 -23.03
N LYS A 245 23.93 10.52 -23.65
CA LYS A 245 24.03 10.23 -25.09
C LYS A 245 23.70 11.42 -25.97
N CYS A 246 22.79 12.26 -25.50
CA CYS A 246 22.27 13.38 -26.27
C CYS A 246 22.82 14.74 -25.78
N GLU A 247 23.63 14.73 -24.71
CA GLU A 247 24.10 15.90 -23.95
C GLU A 247 22.98 16.91 -23.67
N LEU A 248 21.79 16.38 -23.37
CA LEU A 248 20.56 17.15 -23.27
C LEU A 248 20.13 17.23 -21.82
N GLY A 249 20.14 18.44 -21.25
CA GLY A 249 19.49 18.72 -19.98
C GLY A 249 18.04 19.15 -20.23
N TYR A 250 17.10 18.57 -19.50
CA TYR A 250 15.73 19.02 -19.54
C TYR A 250 15.06 18.91 -18.17
N PHE A 251 14.05 19.75 -17.98
CA PHE A 251 13.21 19.72 -16.80
C PHE A 251 11.81 19.30 -17.26
N LYS A 252 11.24 18.29 -16.60
CA LYS A 252 9.82 18.03 -16.70
C LYS A 252 9.21 18.52 -15.39
N SER A 253 8.54 19.67 -15.43
CA SER A 253 7.67 20.04 -14.31
C SER A 253 6.56 19.00 -14.27
N PRO A 254 6.32 18.31 -13.14
CA PRO A 254 5.16 17.44 -13.02
C PRO A 254 3.91 18.27 -13.33
N GLY A 255 3.05 17.79 -14.23
CA GLY A 255 1.87 18.53 -14.72
C GLY A 255 2.09 19.37 -15.98
N SER A 256 3.31 19.48 -16.49
CA SER A 256 3.58 20.08 -17.80
C SER A 256 3.79 19.00 -18.86
N ASN A 257 3.05 19.09 -19.96
CA ASN A 257 3.34 18.31 -21.18
C ASN A 257 4.56 18.86 -21.95
N MET A 258 5.14 19.98 -21.49
CA MET A 258 6.30 20.60 -22.11
C MET A 258 7.58 20.14 -21.42
N VAL A 259 8.34 19.30 -22.12
CA VAL A 259 9.78 19.20 -21.91
C VAL A 259 10.38 20.50 -22.41
N GLN A 260 10.80 21.39 -21.51
CA GLN A 260 11.60 22.53 -21.92
C GLN A 260 13.05 22.08 -22.03
N GLU A 261 13.58 22.14 -23.25
CA GLU A 261 15.00 21.96 -23.51
C GLU A 261 15.75 23.08 -22.80
N ILE A 262 16.57 22.74 -21.80
CA ILE A 262 17.48 23.71 -21.24
C ILE A 262 18.59 23.80 -22.29
N GLU A 263 18.60 24.89 -23.04
CA GLU A 263 19.65 25.22 -24.02
C GLU A 263 21.02 24.75 -23.52
N LYS A 264 21.83 24.22 -24.44
CA LYS A 264 23.25 23.83 -24.30
C LYS A 264 24.03 24.80 -23.42
N SER A 265 23.87 24.69 -22.10
CA SER A 265 24.64 25.47 -21.15
C SER A 265 25.99 24.76 -21.03
N LYS A 266 26.84 25.00 -22.03
CA LYS A 266 28.26 24.61 -22.08
C LYS A 266 29.07 25.12 -20.88
N LYS A 267 28.45 25.77 -19.89
CA LYS A 267 29.09 26.27 -18.69
C LYS A 267 28.62 25.46 -17.48
N LYS A 268 29.45 24.48 -17.12
CA LYS A 268 29.54 23.77 -15.82
C LYS A 268 28.66 22.53 -15.54
N PHE A 269 28.38 21.70 -16.54
CA PHE A 269 28.11 20.28 -16.26
C PHE A 269 29.41 19.49 -16.47
N LYS A 270 30.18 19.24 -15.39
CA LYS A 270 31.23 18.22 -15.43
C LYS A 270 30.50 16.87 -15.30
N GLY A 271 30.70 15.97 -16.25
CA GLY A 271 29.93 14.73 -16.43
C GLY A 271 29.90 13.76 -15.22
N PRO A 272 29.40 12.53 -15.40
CA PRO A 272 29.16 11.59 -14.31
C PRO A 272 30.44 11.37 -13.50
N ILE A 273 30.34 11.44 -12.18
CA ILE A 273 31.39 10.90 -11.33
C ILE A 273 31.25 9.39 -11.30
N ILE A 274 32.32 8.70 -11.69
CA ILE A 274 32.43 7.25 -11.64
C ILE A 274 33.13 6.88 -10.34
N CYS A 275 32.57 5.94 -9.56
CA CYS A 275 33.24 5.45 -8.36
C CYS A 275 34.61 4.87 -8.75
N PRO A 276 35.74 5.39 -8.24
CA PRO A 276 37.04 4.86 -8.60
C PRO A 276 37.24 3.42 -8.12
N SER A 277 36.46 2.98 -7.12
CA SER A 277 36.56 1.61 -6.57
C SER A 277 35.70 0.58 -7.28
N CYS A 278 34.47 0.91 -7.70
CA CYS A 278 33.53 -0.10 -8.23
C CYS A 278 32.92 0.25 -9.59
N LYS A 279 33.30 1.41 -10.17
CA LYS A 279 32.72 1.97 -11.39
C LYS A 279 31.19 2.22 -11.35
N GLY A 280 30.56 2.14 -10.17
CA GLY A 280 29.16 2.54 -9.99
C GLY A 280 28.95 4.03 -10.26
N GLN A 281 27.85 4.36 -10.96
CA GLN A 281 27.40 5.72 -11.23
C GLN A 281 26.64 6.29 -10.02
N PHE A 282 26.91 7.55 -9.68
CA PHE A 282 26.24 8.26 -8.59
C PHE A 282 25.12 9.15 -9.12
N LEU A 283 24.03 9.22 -8.36
CA LEU A 283 23.13 10.38 -8.37
C LEU A 283 23.95 11.58 -7.84
N LYS A 284 24.28 12.57 -8.68
CA LYS A 284 25.21 13.64 -8.27
C LYS A 284 24.54 15.01 -8.11
N TRP A 285 24.74 15.60 -6.93
CA TRP A 285 24.71 17.05 -6.65
C TRP A 285 26.08 17.70 -6.95
N ILE A 286 26.08 18.95 -7.42
CA ILE A 286 27.30 19.76 -7.60
C ILE A 286 27.30 20.87 -6.53
N GLU A 287 28.06 20.67 -5.45
CA GLU A 287 28.67 21.76 -4.68
C GLU A 287 30.19 21.56 -4.73
N GLU A 288 30.94 22.66 -4.75
CA GLU A 288 32.39 22.63 -4.58
C GLU A 288 32.68 22.11 -3.15
N ASP A 289 33.58 21.11 -3.01
CA ASP A 289 33.99 20.44 -1.74
C ASP A 289 33.09 19.34 -1.13
N ALA A 290 32.17 18.74 -1.88
CA ALA A 290 31.27 17.69 -1.36
C ALA A 290 31.92 16.28 -1.20
N VAL A 291 31.52 15.56 -0.14
CA VAL A 291 31.87 14.14 0.12
C VAL A 291 30.78 13.22 -0.44
N TYR A 292 31.15 12.23 -1.26
CA TYR A 292 30.20 11.33 -1.95
C TYR A 292 30.24 9.91 -1.37
N ASN A 293 29.08 9.25 -1.19
CA ASN A 293 28.96 7.86 -0.74
C ASN A 293 28.43 6.94 -1.85
N CYS A 294 29.15 5.86 -2.17
CA CYS A 294 28.79 4.96 -3.26
C CYS A 294 27.65 4.02 -2.89
N SER A 295 26.55 4.05 -3.63
CA SER A 295 25.43 3.11 -3.44
C SER A 295 25.79 1.65 -3.71
N VAL A 296 26.86 1.40 -4.48
CA VAL A 296 27.32 0.05 -4.84
C VAL A 296 28.33 -0.51 -3.84
N CYS A 297 29.22 0.33 -3.29
CA CYS A 297 30.32 -0.15 -2.42
C CYS A 297 30.47 0.57 -1.08
N SER A 298 29.57 1.51 -0.76
CA SER A 298 29.49 2.26 0.50
C SER A 298 30.77 3.03 0.87
N LYS A 299 31.67 3.29 -0.08
CA LYS A 299 32.90 4.06 0.13
C LYS A 299 32.69 5.55 -0.10
N TYR A 300 33.35 6.34 0.74
CA TYR A 300 33.36 7.80 0.68
C TYR A 300 34.56 8.32 -0.13
N PHE A 301 34.37 9.39 -0.91
CA PHE A 301 35.48 10.11 -1.56
C PHE A 301 35.12 11.58 -1.79
N THR A 302 36.14 12.41 -1.83
CA THR A 302 36.08 13.85 -2.12
C THR A 302 36.54 14.12 -3.56
N VAL A 303 35.99 15.16 -4.20
CA VAL A 303 36.39 15.63 -5.53
C VAL A 303 36.86 17.06 -5.46
#